data_AF-A0A380BND8-F1
#
_entry.id   AF-A0A380BND8-F1
#
_cell.length_a   1.000
_cell.length_b   1.000
_cell.length_c   1.000
_cell.angle_alpha   90.00
_cell.angle_beta   90.00
_cell.angle_gamma   90.00
#
_symmetry.space_group_name_H-M   'P 1'
#
loop_
_entity.id
_entity.type
_entity.pdbx_description
1 polymer ?
#
loop_
_entity_poly.entity_id
_entity_poly.type
_entity_poly.pdbx_seq_one_letter_code
_entity_poly.pdbx_strand_id
1 'polypeptide(L)'
;MDVLIIEITKMILDFIANLVTSWPFIIFVIVIFFHKEIGDNITKIFDLLTRLKSFKAGDKSITFSEILANIDNENEDSGQRESIPETKPEWEFTPLDEFEKLAILRPDFAILDSWQSVEKRLSKIRQSEDDNVEYKTPMSILKTMVSMNMISQQQFHYIRAIMSLRNDVVHSNFGSITYEDAYRYRNNCIEIIYMLDSISPQ
;
A
#
# COMPACT_ATOMS: atom_id res chain seq x y z
N MET A 1 -52.03 50.36 -22.97
CA MET A 1 -51.36 49.14 -23.47
C MET A 1 -50.03 48.93 -22.76
N ASP A 2 -49.21 49.96 -22.60
CA ASP A 2 -47.85 49.84 -22.04
C ASP A 2 -47.80 49.37 -20.57
N VAL A 3 -48.74 49.81 -19.72
CA VAL A 3 -48.80 49.40 -18.30
C VAL A 3 -49.06 47.90 -18.13
N LEU A 4 -49.92 47.34 -18.97
CA LEU A 4 -50.29 45.92 -18.96
C LEU A 4 -49.13 45.03 -19.42
N ILE A 5 -48.34 45.51 -20.38
CA ILE A 5 -47.12 44.83 -20.85
C ILE A 5 -46.04 44.86 -19.76
N ILE A 6 -45.91 45.96 -19.01
CA ILE A 6 -44.94 46.09 -17.91
C ILE A 6 -45.30 45.15 -16.74
N GLU A 7 -46.59 45.01 -16.40
CA GLU A 7 -47.02 44.08 -15.35
C GLU A 7 -46.81 42.62 -15.75
N ILE A 8 -47.14 42.25 -16.99
CA ILE A 8 -46.94 40.88 -17.49
C ILE A 8 -45.44 40.54 -17.52
N THR A 9 -44.58 41.46 -17.96
CA THR A 9 -43.14 41.23 -18.01
C THR A 9 -42.51 41.10 -16.62
N LYS A 10 -42.97 41.89 -15.63
CA LYS A 10 -42.55 41.70 -14.23
C LYS A 10 -42.98 40.35 -13.68
N MET A 11 -44.22 39.95 -13.92
CA MET A 11 -44.75 38.68 -13.42
C MET A 11 -44.02 37.46 -14.01
N ILE A 12 -43.63 37.52 -15.28
CA ILE A 12 -42.80 36.50 -15.93
C ILE A 12 -41.39 36.48 -15.33
N LEU A 13 -40.81 37.65 -15.07
CA LEU A 13 -39.46 37.74 -14.51
C LEU A 13 -39.39 37.20 -13.07
N ASP A 14 -40.40 37.51 -12.25
CA ASP A 14 -40.51 37.02 -10.87
C ASP A 14 -40.76 35.51 -10.81
N PHE A 15 -41.49 34.96 -11.79
CA PHE A 15 -41.69 33.52 -11.92
C PHE A 15 -40.38 32.79 -12.28
N ILE A 16 -39.62 33.32 -13.25
CA ILE A 16 -38.31 32.76 -13.64
C ILE A 16 -37.31 32.86 -12.48
N ALA A 17 -37.26 34.02 -11.79
CA ALA A 17 -36.37 34.22 -10.65
C ALA A 17 -36.63 33.18 -9.55
N ASN A 18 -37.90 32.97 -9.17
CA ASN A 18 -38.28 31.99 -8.16
C ASN A 18 -38.02 30.54 -8.59
N LEU A 19 -38.20 30.21 -9.87
CA LEU A 19 -37.93 28.88 -10.42
C LEU A 19 -36.43 28.54 -10.41
N VAL A 20 -35.57 29.53 -10.69
CA VAL A 20 -34.10 29.37 -10.69
C VAL A 20 -33.53 29.28 -9.27
N THR A 21 -34.09 29.98 -8.28
CA THR A 21 -33.66 29.82 -6.87
C THR A 21 -34.10 28.51 -6.22
N SER A 22 -35.01 27.75 -6.84
CA SER A 22 -35.45 26.47 -6.31
C SER A 22 -34.43 25.39 -6.68
N TRP A 23 -33.44 25.18 -5.80
CA TRP A 23 -32.40 24.15 -5.90
C TRP A 23 -32.88 22.73 -6.32
N PRO A 24 -34.11 22.23 -6.06
CA PRO A 24 -34.53 20.92 -6.54
C PRO A 24 -34.80 20.93 -8.06
N PHE A 25 -35.18 22.07 -8.64
CA PHE A 25 -35.40 22.20 -10.07
C PHE A 25 -34.09 22.17 -10.85
N ILE A 26 -33.04 22.81 -10.32
CA ILE A 26 -31.69 22.73 -10.89
C ILE A 26 -31.20 21.28 -10.90
N ILE A 27 -31.34 20.56 -9.78
CA ILE A 27 -30.98 19.14 -9.70
C ILE A 27 -31.79 18.32 -10.72
N PHE A 28 -33.09 18.58 -10.85
CA PHE A 28 -33.96 17.88 -11.80
C PHE A 28 -33.55 18.13 -13.26
N VAL A 29 -33.21 19.38 -13.62
CA VAL A 29 -32.72 19.75 -14.94
C VAL A 29 -31.36 19.11 -15.23
N ILE A 30 -30.43 19.13 -14.26
CA ILE A 30 -29.14 18.44 -14.37
C ILE A 30 -29.38 16.95 -14.59
N VAL A 31 -30.18 16.29 -13.76
CA VAL A 31 -30.45 14.86 -13.89
C VAL A 31 -31.06 14.54 -15.27
N ILE A 32 -32.02 15.33 -15.78
CA ILE A 32 -32.64 15.08 -17.10
C ILE A 32 -31.66 15.31 -18.26
N PHE A 33 -30.93 16.42 -18.25
CA PHE A 33 -29.97 16.73 -19.34
C PHE A 33 -28.82 15.73 -19.34
N PHE A 34 -28.33 15.37 -18.16
CA PHE A 34 -27.21 14.45 -18.03
C PHE A 34 -27.63 12.98 -18.10
N HIS A 35 -28.90 12.59 -17.90
CA HIS A 35 -29.32 11.19 -17.95
C HIS A 35 -29.04 10.51 -19.30
N LYS A 36 -29.04 11.28 -20.39
CA LYS A 36 -28.82 10.78 -21.76
C LYS A 36 -27.34 10.59 -22.11
N GLU A 37 -26.44 11.43 -21.58
CA GLU A 37 -25.00 11.33 -21.84
C GLU A 37 -24.24 10.52 -20.78
N ILE A 38 -24.70 10.55 -19.52
CA ILE A 38 -24.08 9.82 -18.42
C ILE A 38 -24.31 8.31 -18.55
N GLY A 39 -25.47 7.86 -19.03
CA GLY A 39 -25.78 6.43 -19.18
C GLY A 39 -24.77 5.69 -20.08
N ASP A 40 -24.45 6.25 -21.24
CA ASP A 40 -23.52 5.64 -22.18
C ASP A 40 -22.05 5.80 -21.74
N ASN A 41 -21.69 6.92 -21.11
CA ASN A 41 -20.33 7.18 -20.67
C ASN A 41 -19.97 6.42 -19.38
N ILE A 42 -20.90 6.23 -18.45
CA ILE A 42 -20.69 5.35 -17.28
C ILE A 42 -20.53 3.90 -17.72
N THR A 43 -21.34 3.44 -18.69
CA THR A 43 -21.21 2.07 -19.20
C THR A 43 -19.85 1.88 -19.87
N LYS A 44 -19.36 2.87 -20.62
CA LYS A 44 -17.98 2.86 -21.19
C LYS A 44 -16.89 2.93 -20.12
N ILE A 45 -17.06 3.69 -19.05
CA ILE A 45 -16.10 3.73 -17.93
C ILE A 45 -16.07 2.38 -17.22
N PHE A 46 -17.23 1.77 -16.98
CA PHE A 46 -17.33 0.44 -16.39
C PHE A 46 -16.72 -0.63 -17.33
N ASP A 47 -16.94 -0.51 -18.64
CA ASP A 47 -16.37 -1.41 -19.64
C ASP A 47 -14.85 -1.22 -19.83
N LEU A 48 -14.34 0.00 -19.60
CA LEU A 48 -12.91 0.29 -19.52
C LEU A 48 -12.29 -0.28 -18.25
N LEU A 49 -12.98 -0.19 -17.10
CA LEU A 49 -12.54 -0.81 -15.84
C LEU A 49 -12.51 -2.35 -15.93
N THR A 50 -13.50 -2.97 -16.57
CA THR A 50 -13.52 -4.42 -16.81
C THR A 50 -12.48 -4.84 -17.86
N ARG A 51 -12.25 -4.05 -18.91
CA ARG A 51 -11.18 -4.29 -19.89
C ARG A 51 -9.78 -4.13 -19.32
N LEU A 52 -9.55 -3.18 -18.42
CA LEU A 52 -8.28 -3.08 -17.67
C LEU A 52 -8.08 -4.30 -16.75
N LYS A 53 -9.17 -4.82 -16.17
CA LYS A 53 -9.15 -6.08 -15.39
C LYS A 53 -8.85 -7.31 -16.27
N SER A 54 -9.32 -7.35 -17.51
CA SER A 54 -9.09 -8.48 -18.43
C SER A 54 -7.79 -8.38 -19.23
N PHE A 55 -7.27 -7.18 -19.51
CA PHE A 55 -6.01 -7.00 -20.25
C PHE A 55 -4.77 -7.32 -19.39
N LYS A 56 -4.92 -7.37 -18.05
CA LYS A 56 -3.91 -7.87 -17.11
C LYS A 56 -3.86 -9.41 -16.99
N ALA A 57 -4.74 -10.14 -17.69
CA ALA A 57 -4.80 -11.61 -17.65
C ALA A 57 -4.03 -12.29 -18.80
N GLY A 58 -3.40 -11.52 -19.69
CA GLY A 58 -2.87 -12.01 -20.97
C GLY A 58 -1.38 -12.34 -21.03
N ASP A 59 -0.59 -11.98 -20.03
CA ASP A 59 0.81 -12.38 -19.93
C ASP A 59 1.14 -12.59 -18.46
N LYS A 60 1.99 -13.56 -18.15
CA LYS A 60 2.25 -14.08 -16.81
C LYS A 60 3.00 -13.05 -15.93
N SER A 61 2.40 -11.89 -15.67
CA SER A 61 2.90 -10.90 -14.73
C SER A 61 2.65 -11.43 -13.32
N ILE A 62 3.68 -12.01 -12.72
CA ILE A 62 3.63 -12.45 -11.32
C ILE A 62 3.27 -11.24 -10.46
N THR A 63 2.21 -11.33 -9.69
CA THR A 63 1.74 -10.23 -8.86
C THR A 63 2.54 -10.14 -7.56
N PHE A 64 2.61 -8.96 -6.94
CA PHE A 64 3.24 -8.80 -5.62
C PHE A 64 2.70 -9.82 -4.61
N SER A 65 1.37 -9.96 -4.57
CA SER A 65 0.66 -10.89 -3.69
C SER A 65 1.08 -12.35 -3.87
N GLU A 66 1.33 -12.77 -5.11
CA GLU A 66 1.81 -14.12 -5.44
C GLU A 66 3.24 -14.35 -4.96
N ILE A 67 4.14 -13.38 -5.19
CA ILE A 67 5.53 -13.49 -4.70
C ILE A 67 5.54 -13.54 -3.18
N LEU A 68 4.78 -12.67 -2.52
CA LEU A 68 4.69 -12.64 -1.06
C LEU A 68 4.08 -13.94 -0.51
N ALA A 69 3.06 -14.50 -1.17
CA ALA A 69 2.50 -15.81 -0.78
C ALA A 69 3.51 -16.95 -0.92
N ASN A 70 4.33 -16.96 -1.97
CA ASN A 70 5.37 -17.97 -2.10
C ASN A 70 6.42 -17.84 -0.99
N ILE A 71 6.82 -16.61 -0.63
CA ILE A 71 7.75 -16.37 0.48
C ILE A 71 7.15 -16.85 1.81
N ASP A 72 5.87 -16.51 2.08
CA ASP A 72 5.17 -16.93 3.28
C ASP A 72 5.11 -18.48 3.38
N ASN A 73 4.77 -19.15 2.28
CA ASN A 73 4.68 -20.62 2.23
C ASN A 73 6.06 -21.29 2.43
N GLU A 74 7.11 -20.79 1.79
CA GLU A 74 8.48 -21.30 1.98
C GLU A 74 8.96 -21.13 3.44
N ASN A 75 8.56 -20.03 4.08
CA ASN A 75 8.87 -19.77 5.49
C ASN A 75 8.08 -20.70 6.44
N GLU A 76 6.81 -20.97 6.14
CA GLU A 76 5.98 -21.91 6.90
C GLU A 76 6.48 -23.36 6.77
N ASP A 77 6.77 -23.83 5.55
CA ASP A 77 7.25 -25.19 5.29
C ASP A 77 8.62 -25.48 5.92
N SER A 78 9.44 -24.45 6.10
CA SER A 78 10.75 -24.56 6.76
C SER A 78 10.67 -24.56 8.28
N GLY A 79 9.48 -24.41 8.87
CA GLY A 79 9.26 -24.44 10.32
C GLY A 79 9.84 -23.22 11.06
N GLN A 80 10.13 -22.14 10.34
CA GLN A 80 10.78 -20.93 10.86
C GLN A 80 9.81 -19.88 11.39
N ARG A 81 8.49 -20.15 11.31
CA ARG A 81 7.50 -19.28 11.94
C ARG A 81 7.60 -19.42 13.46
N GLU A 82 8.55 -18.69 14.04
CA GLU A 82 8.58 -18.45 15.47
C GLU A 82 7.27 -17.76 15.82
N SER A 83 6.55 -18.31 16.81
CA SER A 83 5.32 -17.70 17.31
C SER A 83 5.67 -16.28 17.75
N ILE A 84 5.15 -15.28 17.04
CA ILE A 84 5.30 -13.87 17.38
C ILE A 84 5.03 -13.73 18.88
N PRO A 85 6.03 -13.44 19.72
CA PRO A 85 5.81 -13.21 21.15
C PRO A 85 4.68 -12.20 21.36
N GLU A 86 3.75 -12.48 22.28
CA GLU A 86 2.60 -11.58 22.54
C GLU A 86 3.06 -10.13 22.86
N THR A 87 4.25 -9.99 23.43
CA THR A 87 4.99 -8.74 23.52
C THR A 87 5.71 -8.43 22.21
N LYS A 88 5.11 -7.54 21.41
CA LYS A 88 5.80 -6.84 20.31
C LYS A 88 7.05 -6.16 20.85
N PRO A 89 8.22 -6.41 20.27
CA PRO A 89 9.44 -5.80 20.74
C PRO A 89 9.29 -4.32 20.44
N GLU A 90 9.81 -3.50 21.34
CA GLU A 90 9.76 -2.04 21.28
C GLU A 90 10.70 -1.54 20.18
N TRP A 91 10.47 -1.98 18.95
CA TRP A 91 11.13 -1.45 17.76
C TRP A 91 10.32 -0.31 17.21
N GLU A 92 11.04 0.61 16.58
CA GLU A 92 10.55 1.84 15.96
C GLU A 92 9.73 1.56 14.68
N PHE A 93 8.87 0.54 14.68
CA PHE A 93 7.81 0.46 13.70
C PHE A 93 6.84 1.61 13.92
N THR A 94 6.38 2.18 12.81
CA THR A 94 5.25 3.12 12.81
C THR A 94 4.07 2.52 13.57
N PRO A 95 3.42 3.27 14.48
CA PRO A 95 2.23 2.81 15.19
C PRO A 95 1.19 2.18 14.26
N LEU A 96 0.44 1.19 14.75
CA LEU A 96 -0.46 0.41 13.89
C LEU A 96 -1.48 1.29 13.17
N ASP A 97 -2.08 2.24 13.86
CA ASP A 97 -3.08 3.14 13.29
C ASP A 97 -2.49 4.10 12.23
N GLU A 98 -1.25 4.57 12.43
CA GLU A 98 -0.54 5.41 11.47
C GLU A 98 -0.14 4.61 10.22
N PHE A 99 0.36 3.40 10.42
CA PHE A 99 0.65 2.48 9.34
C PHE A 99 -0.59 2.12 8.53
N GLU A 100 -1.73 1.84 9.18
CA GLU A 100 -2.97 1.48 8.48
C GLU A 100 -3.44 2.63 7.59
N LYS A 101 -3.37 3.88 8.09
CA LYS A 101 -3.64 5.09 7.28
C LYS A 101 -2.71 5.18 6.08
N LEU A 102 -1.41 4.93 6.27
CA LEU A 102 -0.43 4.94 5.20
C LEU A 102 -0.69 3.82 4.18
N ALA A 103 -0.98 2.61 4.63
CA ALA A 103 -1.19 1.44 3.79
C ALA A 103 -2.47 1.56 2.94
N ILE A 104 -3.52 2.19 3.47
CA ILE A 104 -4.75 2.49 2.70
C ILE A 104 -4.46 3.51 1.59
N LEU A 105 -3.63 4.53 1.87
CA LEU A 105 -3.37 5.62 0.92
C LEU A 105 -2.28 5.27 -0.10
N ARG A 106 -1.19 4.66 0.36
CA ARG A 106 0.06 4.36 -0.35
C ARG A 106 0.68 3.05 0.19
N PRO A 107 0.16 1.88 -0.23
CA PRO A 107 0.64 0.59 0.23
C PRO A 107 2.11 0.33 -0.16
N ASP A 108 2.55 0.89 -1.28
CA ASP A 108 3.95 0.89 -1.69
C ASP A 108 4.86 1.59 -0.66
N PHE A 109 4.44 2.74 -0.14
CA PHE A 109 5.21 3.46 0.89
C PHE A 109 5.15 2.76 2.25
N ALA A 110 4.03 2.13 2.59
CA ALA A 110 3.91 1.33 3.81
C ALA A 110 4.87 0.13 3.84
N ILE A 111 5.16 -0.47 2.67
CA ILE A 111 6.20 -1.50 2.53
C ILE A 111 7.59 -0.94 2.82
N LEU A 112 7.92 0.23 2.25
CA LEU A 112 9.22 0.88 2.49
C LEU A 112 9.40 1.24 3.97
N ASP A 113 8.36 1.80 4.59
CA ASP A 113 8.31 2.14 6.01
C ASP A 113 8.56 0.91 6.91
N SER A 114 7.90 -0.20 6.61
CA SER A 114 8.07 -1.45 7.36
C SER A 114 9.51 -1.98 7.25
N TRP A 115 10.09 -1.97 6.05
CA TRP A 115 11.47 -2.42 5.82
C TRP A 115 12.51 -1.55 6.52
N GLN A 116 12.25 -0.24 6.67
CA GLN A 116 13.16 0.69 7.33
C GLN A 116 13.47 0.27 8.77
N SER A 117 12.51 -0.34 9.47
CA SER A 117 12.71 -0.87 10.82
C SER A 117 13.71 -2.04 10.84
N VAL A 118 13.68 -2.91 9.83
CA VAL A 118 14.65 -4.01 9.65
C VAL A 118 16.05 -3.46 9.37
N GLU A 119 16.16 -2.44 8.51
CA GLU A 119 17.45 -1.80 8.19
C GLU A 119 18.08 -1.14 9.43
N LYS A 120 17.27 -0.44 10.24
CA LYS A 120 17.70 0.12 11.52
C LYS A 120 18.21 -0.98 12.46
N ARG A 121 17.49 -2.10 12.54
CA ARG A 121 17.90 -3.24 13.38
C ARG A 121 19.26 -3.80 12.96
N LEU A 122 19.42 -4.12 11.67
CA LEU A 122 20.66 -4.64 11.11
C LEU A 122 21.83 -3.67 11.36
N SER A 123 21.57 -2.37 11.24
CA SER A 123 22.56 -1.33 11.54
C SER A 123 22.95 -1.30 13.02
N LYS A 124 22.02 -1.54 13.95
CA LYS A 124 22.32 -1.62 15.40
C LYS A 124 23.15 -2.86 15.77
N ILE A 125 22.86 -4.04 15.21
CA ILE A 125 23.68 -5.27 15.42
C ILE A 125 25.15 -5.01 15.06
N ARG A 126 25.36 -4.24 14.01
CA ARG A 126 26.70 -3.87 13.55
C ARG A 126 27.42 -2.91 14.50
N GLN A 127 26.72 -1.87 14.96
CA GLN A 127 27.31 -0.85 15.85
C GLN A 127 27.77 -1.45 17.19
N SER A 128 27.10 -2.50 17.69
CA SER A 128 27.55 -3.20 18.89
C SER A 128 28.85 -4.00 18.70
N GLU A 129 29.30 -4.25 17.47
CA GLU A 129 30.48 -5.08 17.19
C GLU A 129 31.76 -4.29 16.89
N ASP A 130 31.69 -3.02 16.47
CA ASP A 130 32.86 -2.25 16.03
C ASP A 130 32.58 -0.72 16.04
N ASP A 131 33.41 0.08 16.72
CA ASP A 131 33.27 1.55 16.82
C ASP A 131 33.80 2.30 15.58
N ASN A 132 34.40 1.61 14.60
CA ASN A 132 35.08 2.21 13.44
C ASN A 132 34.45 1.84 12.07
N VAL A 133 33.12 1.85 11.95
CA VAL A 133 32.45 1.19 10.82
C VAL A 133 32.26 2.08 9.59
N GLU A 134 32.96 1.70 8.52
CA GLU A 134 32.64 1.99 7.12
C GLU A 134 31.19 1.59 6.78
N TYR A 135 30.43 2.46 6.09
CA TYR A 135 29.02 2.21 5.76
C TYR A 135 28.84 0.90 4.98
N LYS A 136 28.15 -0.09 5.59
CA LYS A 136 27.86 -1.38 4.96
C LYS A 136 26.38 -1.53 4.66
N THR A 137 26.10 -2.11 3.49
CA THR A 137 24.73 -2.37 3.05
C THR A 137 24.09 -3.50 3.86
N PRO A 138 22.75 -3.53 4.00
CA PRO A 138 22.04 -4.63 4.67
C PRO A 138 22.45 -6.02 4.17
N MET A 139 22.62 -6.18 2.85
CA MET A 139 23.11 -7.43 2.25
C MET A 139 24.50 -7.83 2.75
N SER A 140 25.40 -6.86 2.92
CA SER A 140 26.74 -7.16 3.46
C SER A 140 26.67 -7.61 4.92
N ILE A 141 25.80 -6.99 5.72
CA ILE A 141 25.60 -7.37 7.13
C ILE A 141 25.08 -8.80 7.20
N LEU A 142 24.03 -9.12 6.44
CA LEU A 142 23.44 -10.46 6.40
C LEU A 142 24.46 -11.54 5.97
N LYS A 143 25.28 -11.27 4.96
CA LYS A 143 26.36 -12.19 4.54
C LYS A 143 27.35 -12.45 5.67
N THR A 144 27.73 -11.41 6.41
CA THR A 144 28.61 -11.55 7.58
C THR A 144 27.94 -12.41 8.66
N MET A 145 26.67 -12.14 9.00
CA MET A 145 25.93 -12.92 10.00
C MET A 145 25.85 -14.42 9.65
N VAL A 146 25.59 -14.76 8.38
CA VAL A 146 25.64 -16.17 7.92
C VAL A 146 27.05 -16.75 8.09
N SER A 147 28.09 -16.02 7.68
CA SER A 147 29.47 -16.52 7.78
C SER A 147 29.92 -16.74 9.22
N MET A 148 29.33 -16.02 10.16
CA MET A 148 29.56 -16.15 11.61
C MET A 148 28.62 -17.17 12.27
N ASN A 149 27.76 -17.87 11.50
CA ASN A 149 26.73 -18.78 11.99
C ASN A 149 25.73 -18.13 12.98
N MET A 150 25.52 -16.81 12.88
CA MET A 150 24.53 -16.08 13.69
C MET A 150 23.10 -16.30 13.17
N ILE A 151 22.96 -16.45 11.85
CA ILE A 151 21.73 -16.88 11.19
C ILE A 151 22.01 -18.10 10.33
N SER A 152 21.01 -18.97 10.21
CA SER A 152 21.02 -20.08 9.25
C SER A 152 20.94 -19.59 7.80
N GLN A 153 21.29 -20.46 6.86
CA GLN A 153 21.14 -20.17 5.42
C GLN A 153 19.68 -19.90 5.05
N GLN A 154 18.75 -20.63 5.65
CA GLN A 154 17.32 -20.49 5.43
C GLN A 154 16.82 -19.11 5.89
N GLN A 155 17.21 -18.67 7.09
CA GLN A 155 16.89 -17.33 7.60
C GLN A 155 17.47 -16.23 6.70
N PHE A 156 18.70 -16.41 6.21
CA PHE A 156 19.29 -15.50 5.23
C PHE A 156 18.50 -15.43 3.93
N HIS A 157 18.05 -16.58 3.39
CA HIS A 157 17.24 -16.63 2.19
C HIS A 157 15.90 -15.92 2.37
N TYR A 158 15.24 -16.14 3.51
CA TYR A 158 13.98 -15.47 3.86
C TYR A 158 14.14 -13.94 3.94
N ILE A 159 15.09 -13.44 4.72
CA ILE A 159 15.35 -11.98 4.83
C ILE A 159 15.72 -11.39 3.46
N ARG A 160 16.52 -12.11 2.67
CA ARG A 160 16.90 -11.69 1.33
C ARG A 160 15.72 -11.63 0.37
N ALA A 161 14.78 -12.57 0.46
CA ALA A 161 13.57 -12.58 -0.37
C ALA A 161 12.70 -11.36 -0.08
N ILE A 162 12.47 -11.05 1.22
CA ILE A 162 11.73 -9.86 1.66
C ILE A 162 12.44 -8.56 1.23
N MET A 163 13.77 -8.50 1.31
CA MET A 163 14.56 -7.36 0.81
C MET A 163 14.43 -7.20 -0.71
N SER A 164 14.49 -8.30 -1.47
CA SER A 164 14.35 -8.29 -2.92
C SER A 164 12.97 -7.76 -3.33
N LEU A 165 11.94 -8.24 -2.65
CA LEU A 165 10.56 -7.82 -2.89
C LEU A 165 10.37 -6.31 -2.67
N ARG A 166 11.01 -5.73 -1.65
CA ARG A 166 11.04 -4.27 -1.45
C ARG A 166 11.75 -3.52 -2.57
N ASN A 167 12.86 -4.05 -3.07
CA ASN A 167 13.55 -3.44 -4.21
C ASN A 167 12.67 -3.42 -5.45
N ASP A 168 11.91 -4.48 -5.69
CA ASP A 168 10.95 -4.55 -6.79
C ASP A 168 9.82 -3.51 -6.65
N VAL A 169 9.38 -3.22 -5.42
CA VAL A 169 8.43 -2.12 -5.15
C VAL A 169 9.04 -0.77 -5.52
N VAL A 170 10.28 -0.49 -5.11
CA VAL A 170 10.98 0.78 -5.45
C VAL A 170 11.11 0.96 -6.95
N HIS A 171 11.40 -0.12 -7.68
CA HIS A 171 11.54 -0.08 -9.13
C HIS A 171 10.20 -0.09 -9.88
N SER A 172 9.06 -0.03 -9.17
CA SER A 172 7.72 -0.07 -9.77
C SER A 172 7.49 -1.30 -10.66
N ASN A 173 8.12 -2.42 -10.31
CA ASN A 173 8.00 -3.69 -11.04
C ASN A 173 6.62 -4.35 -10.89
N PHE A 174 5.75 -3.78 -10.06
CA PHE A 174 4.40 -4.28 -9.79
C PHE A 174 3.33 -3.33 -10.30
N GLY A 175 2.31 -3.89 -10.97
CA GLY A 175 1.20 -3.09 -11.48
C GLY A 175 0.20 -2.63 -10.42
N SER A 176 0.06 -3.33 -9.30
CA SER A 176 -0.79 -2.92 -8.17
C SER A 176 -0.38 -3.65 -6.89
N ILE A 177 -0.26 -2.93 -5.79
CA ILE A 177 0.00 -3.43 -4.44
C ILE A 177 -1.21 -3.05 -3.60
N THR A 178 -1.75 -3.97 -2.79
CA THR A 178 -2.93 -3.71 -1.95
C THR A 178 -2.58 -3.36 -0.51
N TYR A 179 -3.59 -2.95 0.27
CA TYR A 179 -3.47 -2.79 1.72
C TYR A 179 -3.06 -4.11 2.39
N GLU A 180 -3.69 -5.21 2.02
CA GLU A 180 -3.43 -6.55 2.57
C GLU A 180 -1.99 -7.00 2.27
N ASP A 181 -1.48 -6.69 1.09
CA ASP A 181 -0.09 -6.93 0.70
C ASP A 181 0.89 -6.20 1.64
N ALA A 182 0.65 -4.91 1.88
CA ALA A 182 1.47 -4.11 2.79
C ALA A 182 1.40 -4.63 4.23
N TYR A 183 0.21 -5.03 4.69
CA TYR A 183 0.01 -5.57 6.03
C TYR A 183 0.76 -6.91 6.22
N ARG A 184 0.66 -7.81 5.24
CA ARG A 184 1.41 -9.08 5.25
C ARG A 184 2.91 -8.85 5.20
N TYR A 185 3.37 -7.91 4.38
CA TYR A 185 4.78 -7.53 4.31
C TYR A 185 5.30 -6.97 5.65
N ARG A 186 4.49 -6.14 6.33
CA ARG A 186 4.80 -5.65 7.68
C ARG A 186 4.98 -6.80 8.67
N ASN A 187 4.10 -7.80 8.65
CA ASN A 187 4.21 -8.95 9.55
C ASN A 187 5.49 -9.73 9.30
N ASN A 188 5.88 -9.94 8.04
CA ASN A 188 7.18 -10.52 7.69
C ASN A 188 8.35 -9.69 8.26
N CYS A 189 8.29 -8.36 8.18
CA CYS A 189 9.31 -7.49 8.78
C CYS A 189 9.37 -7.63 10.31
N ILE A 190 8.23 -7.77 10.96
CA ILE A 190 8.14 -8.00 12.41
C ILE A 190 8.79 -9.35 12.76
N GLU A 191 8.43 -10.43 12.05
CA GLU A 191 9.02 -11.77 12.23
C GLU A 191 10.54 -11.73 12.05
N ILE A 192 11.05 -11.04 11.03
CA ILE A 192 12.49 -10.84 10.82
C ILE A 192 13.14 -10.14 12.02
N ILE A 193 12.52 -9.09 12.57
CA ILE A 193 13.10 -8.39 13.71
C ILE A 193 13.17 -9.27 14.95
N TYR A 194 12.14 -10.07 15.23
CA TYR A 194 12.19 -11.05 16.31
C TYR A 194 13.32 -12.05 16.15
N MET A 195 13.46 -12.58 14.94
CA MET A 195 14.57 -13.47 14.60
C MET A 195 15.93 -12.80 14.78
N LEU A 196 16.07 -11.52 14.43
CA LEU A 196 17.30 -10.76 14.64
C LEU A 196 17.57 -10.47 16.12
N ASP A 197 16.53 -10.33 16.94
CA ASP A 197 16.64 -10.10 18.38
C ASP A 197 17.00 -11.35 19.16
N SER A 198 16.54 -12.53 18.74
CA SER A 198 16.92 -13.78 19.40
C SER A 198 18.43 -14.09 19.29
N ILE A 199 19.13 -13.40 18.37
CA ILE A 199 20.55 -13.59 18.07
C ILE A 199 21.45 -12.63 18.87
N SER A 200 20.95 -11.46 19.23
CA SER A 200 21.74 -10.43 19.92
C SER A 200 21.44 -10.46 21.43
N PRO A 201 22.45 -10.58 22.31
CA PRO A 201 22.23 -10.18 23.69
C PRO A 201 21.86 -8.69 23.71
N GLN A 202 20.86 -8.35 24.52
CA GLN A 202 20.43 -6.96 24.78
C GLN A 202 21.55 -6.14 25.41
#